data_AF-A0A371IW65-F1
#
_entry.id   AF-A0A371IW65-F1
#
_cell.length_a   1.000
_cell.length_b   1.000
_cell.length_c   1.000
_cell.angle_alpha   90.00
_cell.angle_beta   90.00
_cell.angle_gamma   90.00
#
_symmetry.space_group_name_H-M   'P 1'
#
loop_
_entity.id
_entity.type
_entity.pdbx_description
1 polymer ?
#
loop_
_entity_poly.entity_id
_entity_poly.type
_entity_poly.pdbx_seq_one_letter_code
_entity_poly.pdbx_strand_id
1 'polypeptide(L)'
;MNLLELKSKLEKGKSLQGEVVYIKEDNLICGIESVYKNQENKNVTLLKSKEESIKVDYLIKILEELYANLGDVEVVVCSEKFNRTLVEEIKSVEFAQYELMKMLFLNI
;
A
#
# COMPACT_ATOMS: atom_id res chain seq x y z
N MET A 1 -8.83 -1.92 -5.01
CA MET A 1 -9.01 -2.56 -3.68
C MET A 1 -9.37 -1.50 -2.65
N ASN A 2 -10.24 -1.81 -1.69
CA ASN A 2 -10.63 -0.87 -0.63
C ASN A 2 -9.77 -1.01 0.65
N LEU A 3 -9.94 -0.09 1.61
CA LEU A 3 -9.16 -0.04 2.86
C LEU A 3 -9.29 -1.32 3.68
N LEU A 4 -10.51 -1.85 3.85
CA LEU A 4 -10.75 -3.05 4.65
C LEU A 4 -10.12 -4.30 4.01
N GLU A 5 -10.26 -4.46 2.70
CA GLU A 5 -9.64 -5.55 1.96
C GLU A 5 -8.11 -5.48 2.02
N LEU A 6 -7.55 -4.28 1.81
CA LEU A 6 -6.11 -4.08 1.86
C LEU A 6 -5.57 -4.40 3.26
N LYS A 7 -6.23 -3.89 4.31
CA LYS A 7 -5.87 -4.19 5.70
C LYS A 7 -5.90 -5.70 5.97
N SER A 8 -6.97 -6.39 5.60
CA SER A 8 -7.10 -7.84 5.81
C SER A 8 -5.99 -8.63 5.12
N LYS A 9 -5.62 -8.25 3.88
CA LYS A 9 -4.51 -8.87 3.16
C LYS A 9 -3.16 -8.59 3.82
N LEU A 10 -2.93 -7.37 4.32
CA LEU A 10 -1.72 -7.01 5.06
C LEU A 10 -1.62 -7.75 6.40
N GLU A 11 -2.71 -7.90 7.14
CA GLU A 11 -2.74 -8.67 8.39
C GLU A 11 -2.45 -10.16 8.15
N LYS A 12 -3.03 -10.73 7.09
CA LYS A 12 -2.70 -12.10 6.66
C LYS A 12 -1.23 -12.21 6.31
N GLY A 13 -0.69 -11.27 5.53
CA GLY A 13 0.73 -11.22 5.19
C GLY A 13 1.65 -11.08 6.40
N LYS A 14 1.28 -10.24 7.37
CA LYS A 14 1.97 -10.08 8.64
C LYS A 14 1.99 -11.37 9.45
N SER A 15 0.89 -12.12 9.49
CA SER A 15 0.83 -13.42 10.18
C SER A 15 1.80 -14.46 9.58
N LEU A 16 2.15 -14.29 8.30
CA LEU A 16 3.15 -15.06 7.58
C LEU A 16 4.58 -14.52 7.76
N GLN A 17 4.76 -13.59 8.70
CA GLN A 17 6.01 -12.89 9.02
C GLN A 17 6.45 -11.89 7.95
N GLY A 18 5.53 -11.36 7.14
CA GLY A 18 5.84 -10.24 6.25
C GLY A 18 6.19 -8.99 7.07
N GLU A 19 7.38 -8.43 6.86
CA GLU A 19 7.88 -7.31 7.66
C GLU A 19 7.67 -5.96 6.99
N VAL A 20 7.80 -5.92 5.68
CA VAL A 20 7.79 -4.70 4.87
C VAL A 20 6.87 -4.86 3.66
N VAL A 21 6.36 -3.73 3.18
CA VAL A 21 5.50 -3.63 2.01
C VAL A 21 6.23 -2.87 0.91
N TYR A 22 6.17 -3.43 -0.29
CA TYR A 22 6.62 -2.85 -1.54
C TYR A 22 5.45 -2.76 -2.53
N ILE A 23 5.57 -1.89 -3.51
CA ILE A 23 4.73 -1.81 -4.69
C ILE A 23 5.53 -2.46 -5.82
N LYS A 24 4.99 -3.55 -6.37
CA LYS A 24 5.64 -4.32 -7.43
C LYS A 24 5.38 -3.64 -8.76
N GLU A 25 6.45 -3.29 -9.45
CA GLU A 25 6.44 -2.85 -10.84
C GLU A 25 7.38 -3.77 -11.63
N ASP A 26 7.15 -3.96 -12.92
CA ASP A 26 7.72 -5.05 -13.74
C ASP A 26 9.25 -5.19 -13.64
N ASN A 27 9.99 -4.18 -13.18
CA ASN A 27 11.44 -4.24 -12.97
C ASN A 27 11.97 -3.45 -11.74
N LEU A 28 11.11 -2.95 -10.84
CA LEU A 28 11.55 -2.09 -9.72
C LEU A 28 10.84 -2.45 -8.41
N ILE A 29 11.61 -2.43 -7.32
CA ILE A 29 11.12 -2.60 -5.95
C ILE A 29 10.87 -1.19 -5.40
N CYS A 30 9.64 -0.72 -5.52
CA CYS A 30 9.21 0.58 -5.00
C CYS A 30 8.56 0.41 -3.62
N GLY A 31 8.62 1.43 -2.77
CA GLY A 31 7.90 1.49 -1.49
C GLY A 31 6.78 2.50 -1.48
N ILE A 32 6.26 2.77 -0.29
CA ILE A 32 5.27 3.81 -0.06
C ILE A 32 5.97 4.96 0.67
N GLU A 33 6.10 6.10 0.01
CA GLU A 33 6.67 7.33 0.59
C GLU A 33 5.68 7.98 1.57
N SER A 34 4.42 8.02 1.18
CA SER A 34 3.40 8.77 1.92
C SER A 34 1.99 8.36 1.53
N VAL A 35 1.03 8.71 2.40
CA VAL A 35 -0.39 8.40 2.21
C VAL A 35 -1.20 9.70 2.26
N TYR A 36 -1.97 9.96 1.21
CA TYR A 36 -2.80 11.16 1.06
C TYR A 36 -4.28 10.81 1.15
N LYS A 37 -5.02 11.72 1.78
CA LYS A 37 -6.48 11.67 1.92
C LYS A 37 -7.09 12.61 0.90
N ASN A 38 -7.92 12.09 0.00
CA ASN A 38 -8.73 12.94 -0.86
C ASN A 38 -10.17 12.96 -0.36
N GLN A 39 -10.54 14.04 0.33
CA GLN A 39 -11.89 14.20 0.88
C GLN A 39 -12.96 14.43 -0.20
N GLU A 40 -12.58 15.01 -1.35
CA GLU A 40 -13.51 15.27 -2.46
C GLU A 40 -13.88 13.97 -3.19
N ASN A 41 -12.88 13.16 -3.50
CA ASN A 41 -13.07 11.92 -4.27
C ASN A 41 -13.32 10.68 -3.39
N LYS A 42 -13.34 10.84 -2.06
CA LYS A 42 -13.47 9.75 -1.08
C LYS A 42 -12.52 8.59 -1.39
N ASN A 43 -11.22 8.89 -1.51
CA ASN A 43 -10.21 7.86 -1.73
C ASN A 43 -8.93 8.13 -0.94
N VAL A 44 -8.11 7.09 -0.83
CA VAL A 44 -6.78 7.13 -0.23
C VAL A 44 -5.75 6.86 -1.32
N THR A 45 -4.74 7.71 -1.39
CA THR A 45 -3.65 7.57 -2.37
C THR A 45 -2.34 7.24 -1.65
N LEU A 46 -1.72 6.13 -2.03
CA LEU A 46 -0.36 5.78 -1.64
C LEU A 46 0.61 6.35 -2.68
N LEU A 47 1.59 7.16 -2.27
CA LEU A 47 2.65 7.62 -3.16
C LEU A 47 3.81 6.64 -3.17
N LYS A 48 4.25 6.27 -4.37
CA LYS A 48 5.45 5.45 -4.56
C LYS A 48 6.70 6.21 -4.06
N SER A 49 7.58 5.53 -3.33
CA SER A 49 8.95 5.99 -3.03
C SER A 49 9.93 5.40 -4.03
N LYS A 50 11.01 6.11 -4.38
CA LYS A 50 12.01 5.65 -5.36
C LYS A 50 12.61 4.28 -5.02
N GLU A 51 13.06 4.04 -3.78
CA GLU A 51 13.68 2.76 -3.36
C GLU A 51 13.55 2.55 -1.83
N GLU A 52 12.38 2.80 -1.25
CA GLU A 52 12.16 2.56 0.18
C GLU A 52 11.10 1.48 0.41
N SER A 53 10.83 1.16 1.67
CA SER A 53 9.76 0.23 2.05
C SER A 53 9.05 0.79 3.26
N ILE A 54 7.80 0.37 3.45
CA ILE A 54 7.07 0.70 4.68
C ILE A 54 6.91 -0.55 5.53
N LYS A 55 7.16 -0.45 6.84
CA LYS A 55 6.88 -1.55 7.77
C LYS A 55 5.38 -1.87 7.73
N VAL A 56 5.03 -3.15 7.63
CA VAL A 56 3.63 -3.61 7.53
C VAL A 56 2.78 -3.07 8.68
N ASP A 57 3.32 -3.10 9.90
CA ASP A 57 2.65 -2.57 11.09
C ASP A 57 2.32 -1.09 11.01
N TYR A 58 3.24 -0.31 10.42
CA TYR A 58 3.03 1.11 10.29
C TYR A 58 1.95 1.41 9.24
N LEU A 59 1.99 0.70 8.11
CA LEU A 59 0.94 0.83 7.09
C LEU A 59 -0.43 0.44 7.64
N ILE A 60 -0.55 -0.69 8.37
CA ILE A 60 -1.82 -1.11 8.97
C ILE A 60 -2.40 -0.03 9.89
N LYS A 61 -1.60 0.58 10.77
CA LYS A 61 -2.05 1.67 11.65
C LYS A 61 -2.56 2.87 10.85
N ILE A 62 -1.86 3.25 9.78
CA ILE A 62 -2.31 4.33 8.89
C ILE A 62 -3.67 3.98 8.28
N LEU A 63 -3.87 2.75 7.80
CA LEU A 63 -5.15 2.32 7.22
C LEU A 63 -6.29 2.34 8.27
N GLU A 64 -6.01 1.97 9.52
CA GLU A 64 -7.00 2.04 10.61
C GLU A 64 -7.42 3.48 10.91
N GLU A 65 -6.46 4.40 10.99
CA GLU A 65 -6.74 5.82 11.17
C GLU A 65 -7.54 6.39 9.99
N LEU A 66 -7.22 5.97 8.76
CA LEU A 66 -7.95 6.37 7.56
C LEU A 66 -9.38 5.87 7.56
N TYR A 67 -9.59 4.60 7.90
CA TYR A 67 -10.91 4.00 7.98
C TYR A 67 -11.78 4.71 9.01
N ALA A 68 -11.24 5.04 10.19
CA ALA A 68 -11.96 5.79 11.22
C ALA A 68 -12.41 7.18 10.75
N ASN A 69 -11.69 7.81 9.82
CA ASN A 69 -11.97 9.15 9.32
C ASN A 69 -12.85 9.18 8.06
N LEU A 70 -12.68 8.21 7.15
CA LEU A 70 -13.26 8.24 5.80
C LEU A 70 -14.25 7.09 5.54
N GLY A 71 -14.31 6.09 6.42
CA GLY A 71 -15.00 4.82 6.16
C GLY A 71 -14.21 3.93 5.21
N ASP A 72 -14.88 2.92 4.63
CA ASP A 72 -14.26 2.06 3.63
C ASP A 72 -14.25 2.76 2.27
N VAL A 73 -13.05 3.04 1.77
CA VAL A 73 -12.82 3.76 0.50
C VAL A 73 -11.76 3.07 -0.34
N GLU A 74 -11.72 3.39 -1.64
CA GLU A 74 -10.71 2.86 -2.54
C GLU A 74 -9.31 3.34 -2.19
N VAL A 75 -8.36 2.42 -2.33
CA VAL A 75 -6.93 2.67 -2.19
C VAL A 75 -6.27 2.53 -3.55
N VAL A 76 -5.58 3.59 -3.95
CA VAL A 76 -4.89 3.68 -5.24
C VAL A 76 -3.43 4.07 -5.03
N VAL A 77 -2.61 3.79 -6.03
CA VAL A 77 -1.18 4.11 -6.04
C VAL A 77 -0.92 5.17 -7.10
N CYS A 78 -0.08 6.17 -6.75
CA CYS A 78 0.41 7.17 -7.70
C CYS A 78 1.94 7.20 -7.75
N SER A 79 2.47 7.44 -8.95
CA SER A 79 3.91 7.49 -9.23
C SER A 79 4.57 8.82 -8.91
N GLU A 80 3.83 9.94 -8.87
CA GLU A 80 4.40 11.28 -8.65
C GLU A 80 3.57 12.17 -7.73
N LYS A 81 4.26 12.90 -6.82
CA LYS A 81 3.68 13.90 -5.89
C LYS A 81 2.79 14.96 -6.57
N PHE A 82 3.03 15.25 -7.85
CA PHE A 82 2.44 16.39 -8.55
C PHE A 82 1.48 16.00 -9.67
N ASN A 83 1.37 14.72 -10.02
CA ASN A 83 0.55 14.28 -11.14
C ASN A 83 -0.52 13.27 -10.67
N ARG A 84 -1.75 13.76 -10.52
CA ARG A 84 -2.91 12.95 -10.11
C ARG A 84 -3.45 12.03 -11.21
N THR A 85 -2.79 11.99 -12.37
CA THR A 85 -3.31 11.30 -13.57
C THR A 85 -2.93 9.82 -13.60
N LEU A 86 -1.88 9.39 -12.89
CA LEU A 86 -1.52 7.98 -12.80
C LEU A 86 -2.13 7.34 -11.56
N VAL A 87 -3.38 6.88 -11.70
CA VAL A 87 -4.11 6.14 -10.68
C VAL A 87 -4.00 4.66 -11.03
N GLU A 88 -3.13 3.93 -10.33
CA GLU A 88 -3.03 2.49 -10.50
C GLU A 88 -3.76 1.81 -9.34
N GLU A 89 -4.73 0.96 -9.67
CA GLU A 89 -5.51 0.22 -8.69
C GLU A 89 -4.69 -0.95 -8.15
N ILE A 90 -4.67 -1.12 -6.83
CA ILE A 90 -4.05 -2.33 -6.24
C ILE A 90 -4.92 -3.54 -6.60
N LYS A 91 -4.38 -4.43 -7.44
CA LYS A 91 -5.00 -5.69 -7.89
C LYS A 91 -4.86 -6.78 -6.83
N SER A 92 -3.66 -6.93 -6.27
CA SER A 92 -3.39 -8.02 -5.32
C SER A 92 -2.32 -7.65 -4.29
N VAL A 93 -2.25 -8.43 -3.21
CA VAL A 93 -1.16 -8.40 -2.24
C VAL A 93 -0.54 -9.80 -2.23
N GLU A 94 0.72 -9.90 -2.60
CA GLU A 94 1.47 -11.16 -2.68
C GLU A 94 2.48 -11.24 -1.55
N PHE A 95 2.57 -12.39 -0.89
CA PHE A 95 3.63 -12.68 0.06
C PHE A 95 4.77 -13.38 -0.67
N ALA A 96 6.00 -12.92 -0.44
CA ALA A 96 7.19 -13.58 -0.94
C ALA A 96 8.35 -13.48 0.06
N GLN A 97 9.32 -14.36 -0.12
CA GLN A 97 10.59 -14.32 0.58
C GLN A 97 11.69 -14.00 -0.43
N TYR A 98 12.44 -12.94 -0.18
CA TYR A 98 13.61 -12.55 -0.96
C TYR A 98 14.82 -12.60 -0.03
N GLU A 99 15.77 -13.47 -0.35
CA GLU A 99 16.89 -13.80 0.54
C GLU A 99 16.42 -14.17 1.95
N LEU A 100 16.83 -13.39 2.96
CA LEU A 100 16.48 -13.57 4.37
C LEU A 100 15.23 -12.77 4.79
N MET A 101 14.67 -11.93 3.90
CA MET A 101 13.59 -11.01 4.25
C MET A 101 12.24 -11.49 3.68
N LYS A 102 11.22 -11.49 4.53
CA LYS A 102 9.84 -11.79 4.17
C LYS A 102 9.07 -10.50 3.94
N MET A 103 8.45 -10.38 2.78
CA MET A 103 7.91 -9.11 2.29
C MET A 103 6.55 -9.29 1.61
N LEU A 104 5.78 -8.20 1.58
CA LEU A 104 4.50 -8.10 0.90
C LEU A 104 4.64 -7.19 -0.31
N PHE A 105 4.08 -7.62 -1.43
CA PHE A 105 4.05 -6.88 -2.68
C PHE A 105 2.62 -6.45 -2.98
N LEU A 106 2.39 -5.15 -3.09
CA LEU A 106 1.21 -4.56 -3.69
C LEU A 106 1.38 -4.62 -5.20
N ASN A 107 0.64 -5.50 -5.85
CA ASN A 107 0.56 -5.54 -7.31
C ASN A 107 -0.51 -4.56 -7.76
N ILE A 108 -0.14 -3.71 -8.70
CA ILE A 108 -0.98 -2.67 -9.30
C ILE A 108 -1.37 -3.02 -10.73
#